data_AF-A0A4U9HWE1-F1
#
_entry.id   AF-A0A4U9HWE1-F1
#
_cell.length_a   1.000
_cell.length_b   1.000
_cell.length_c   1.000
_cell.angle_alpha   90.00
_cell.angle_beta   90.00
_cell.angle_gamma   90.00
#
_symmetry.space_group_name_H-M   'P 1'
#
loop_
_entity.id
_entity.type
_entity.pdbx_description
1 polymer ?
#
loop_
_entity_poly.entity_id
_entity_poly.type
_entity_poly.pdbx_seq_one_letter_code
_entity_poly.pdbx_strand_id
1 'polypeptide(L)'
;MKITEGLLACRQDISRQAEIAALQEQLSAVHQGNPLLGLDVDTRTVATVIADWTGVPLSSLMKDEQTELLSLENNLAKRVVGQDAALNAIAQRLRAAKTGLAPENGPQGVFLLVGTSGTGKTETALALADELFGGEKSLITINLSEYQEPHTVSQLKGSPPGYVGYGQGGILTEAVRKRPVQRCAAR
;
A
#
# COMPACT_ATOMS: atom_id res chain seq x y z
N MET A 1 -0.34 32.83 -21.29
CA MET A 1 -1.52 32.61 -22.16
C MET A 1 -1.17 32.10 -23.55
N LYS A 2 -0.22 32.69 -24.30
CA LYS A 2 0.12 32.18 -25.65
C LYS A 2 0.66 30.74 -25.68
N ILE A 3 1.50 30.38 -24.69
CA ILE A 3 2.09 29.02 -24.61
C ILE A 3 1.03 27.96 -24.26
N THR A 4 0.07 28.31 -23.39
CA THR A 4 -1.02 27.42 -22.97
C THR A 4 -2.03 27.14 -24.08
N GLU A 5 -2.39 28.16 -24.86
CA GLU A 5 -3.23 28.01 -26.05
C GLU A 5 -2.54 27.22 -27.16
N GLY A 6 -1.23 27.45 -27.35
CA GLY A 6 -0.41 26.67 -28.29
C GLY A 6 -0.35 25.18 -27.93
N LEU A 7 -0.23 24.85 -26.64
CA LEU A 7 -0.25 23.46 -26.15
C LEU A 7 -1.61 22.78 -26.36
N LEU A 8 -2.71 23.48 -26.08
CA LEU A 8 -4.07 22.97 -26.32
C LEU A 8 -4.34 22.73 -27.80
N ALA A 9 -3.89 23.63 -28.68
CA ALA A 9 -4.02 23.47 -30.12
C ALA A 9 -3.18 22.30 -30.67
N CYS A 10 -1.94 22.12 -30.20
CA CYS A 10 -1.10 20.99 -30.61
C CYS A 10 -1.63 19.64 -30.14
N ARG A 11 -2.41 19.59 -29.05
CA ARG A 11 -3.06 18.35 -28.58
C ARG A 11 -4.22 17.90 -29.46
N GLN A 12 -4.88 18.82 -30.16
CA GLN A 12 -5.98 18.49 -31.08
C GLN A 12 -5.47 17.95 -32.43
N ASP A 13 -4.16 18.08 -32.71
CA ASP A 13 -3.58 17.80 -34.01
C ASP A 13 -2.38 16.85 -33.89
N ILE A 14 -2.58 15.56 -34.21
CA ILE A 14 -1.60 14.47 -34.04
C ILE A 14 -0.28 14.78 -34.77
N SER A 15 -0.34 15.50 -35.89
CA SER A 15 0.81 15.89 -36.70
C SER A 15 1.81 16.80 -35.96
N ARG A 16 1.38 17.47 -34.88
CA ARG A 16 2.18 18.42 -34.09
C ARG A 16 2.64 17.86 -32.74
N GLN A 17 2.51 16.55 -32.52
CA GLN A 17 2.92 15.93 -31.25
C GLN A 17 4.39 16.15 -30.88
N ALA A 18 5.28 16.31 -31.87
CA ALA A 18 6.69 16.64 -31.62
C ALA A 18 6.90 18.04 -31.00
N GLU A 19 5.98 18.98 -31.24
CA GLU A 19 6.06 20.35 -30.72
C GLU A 19 5.59 20.43 -29.25
N ILE A 20 4.83 19.43 -28.79
CA ILE A 20 4.28 19.37 -27.41
C ILE A 20 5.41 19.33 -26.39
N ALA A 21 6.46 18.52 -26.62
CA ALA A 21 7.57 18.38 -25.70
C ALA A 21 8.35 19.71 -25.53
N ALA A 22 8.62 20.41 -26.62
CA ALA A 22 9.30 21.70 -26.60
C ALA A 22 8.45 22.79 -25.91
N LEU A 23 7.14 22.80 -26.14
CA LEU A 23 6.23 23.75 -25.49
C LEU A 23 6.04 23.44 -24.00
N GLN A 24 6.06 22.17 -23.59
CA GLN A 24 6.04 21.77 -22.18
C GLN A 24 7.32 22.22 -21.44
N GLU A 25 8.48 22.12 -22.08
CA GLU A 25 9.76 22.57 -21.52
C GLU A 25 9.83 24.11 -21.39
N GLN A 26 9.31 24.84 -22.39
CA GLN A 26 9.16 26.29 -22.28
C GLN A 26 8.17 26.67 -21.16
N LEU A 27 7.10 25.90 -20.99
CA LEU A 27 6.10 26.17 -19.97
C LEU A 27 6.60 25.86 -18.55
N SER A 28 7.45 24.84 -18.39
CA SER A 28 8.09 24.51 -17.10
C SER A 28 9.14 25.55 -16.71
N ALA A 29 9.91 26.07 -17.67
CA ALA A 29 10.87 27.16 -17.44
C ALA A 29 10.19 28.46 -16.97
N VAL A 30 8.98 28.75 -17.48
CA VAL A 30 8.20 29.93 -17.08
C VAL A 30 7.51 29.73 -15.71
N HIS A 31 7.19 28.49 -15.33
CA HIS A 31 6.37 28.22 -14.14
C HIS A 31 7.12 28.18 -12.80
N GLN A 32 8.45 28.34 -12.78
CA GLN A 32 9.30 28.53 -11.57
C GLN A 32 8.81 27.82 -10.29
N GLY A 33 8.45 26.53 -10.41
CA GLY A 33 8.31 25.61 -9.29
C GLY A 33 6.93 25.46 -8.63
N ASN A 34 5.94 26.35 -8.83
CA ASN A 34 4.60 26.14 -8.24
C ASN A 34 3.44 26.75 -9.06
N PRO A 35 2.96 26.06 -10.11
CA PRO A 35 1.81 26.49 -10.90
C PRO A 35 0.52 26.54 -10.07
N LEU A 36 -0.23 27.64 -10.14
CA LEU A 36 -1.61 27.72 -9.64
C LEU A 36 -2.58 26.89 -10.51
N LEU A 37 -2.18 26.56 -11.75
CA LEU A 37 -2.92 25.76 -12.71
C LEU A 37 -1.97 24.72 -13.32
N GLY A 38 -2.16 23.45 -12.95
CA GLY A 38 -1.55 22.32 -13.65
C GLY A 38 -2.27 22.09 -14.97
N LEU A 39 -1.59 22.31 -16.10
CA LEU A 39 -2.14 22.05 -17.44
C LEU A 39 -2.07 20.57 -17.81
N ASP A 40 -1.29 19.80 -17.05
CA ASP A 40 -1.07 18.38 -17.21
C ASP A 40 -1.25 17.64 -15.90
N VAL A 41 -1.80 16.43 -16.02
CA VAL A 41 -1.89 15.48 -14.91
C VAL A 41 -0.56 14.77 -14.80
N ASP A 42 0.26 15.18 -13.84
CA ASP A 42 1.50 14.51 -13.51
C ASP A 42 1.27 13.32 -12.55
N THR A 43 2.27 12.46 -12.41
CA THR A 43 2.22 11.30 -11.49
C THR A 43 1.95 11.73 -10.05
N ARG A 44 2.43 12.91 -9.65
CA ARG A 44 2.20 13.48 -8.31
C ARG A 44 0.73 13.85 -8.10
N THR A 45 0.05 14.43 -9.09
CA THR A 45 -1.37 14.79 -9.03
C THR A 45 -2.22 13.53 -8.92
N VAL A 46 -1.94 12.51 -9.74
CA VAL A 46 -2.63 11.22 -9.65
C VAL A 46 -2.43 10.59 -8.26
N ALA A 47 -1.18 10.56 -7.78
CA ALA A 47 -0.87 10.00 -6.46
C ALA A 47 -1.55 10.77 -5.32
N THR A 48 -1.72 12.09 -5.44
CA THR A 48 -2.41 12.91 -4.44
C THR A 48 -3.90 12.55 -4.36
N VAL A 49 -4.56 12.41 -5.52
CA VAL A 49 -5.98 11.99 -5.57
C VAL A 49 -6.15 10.57 -5.00
N ILE A 50 -5.24 9.65 -5.33
CA ILE A 50 -5.27 8.28 -4.79
C ILE A 50 -5.02 8.29 -3.29
N ALA A 51 -4.07 9.07 -2.78
CA ALA A 51 -3.80 9.22 -1.36
C ALA A 51 -5.04 9.71 -0.60
N ASP A 52 -5.70 10.74 -1.13
CA ASP A 52 -6.92 11.30 -0.53
C ASP A 52 -8.07 10.30 -0.50
N TRP A 53 -8.21 9.47 -1.55
CA TRP A 53 -9.26 8.46 -1.64
C TRP A 53 -8.98 7.20 -0.81
N THR A 54 -7.71 6.79 -0.72
CA THR A 54 -7.31 5.52 -0.08
C THR A 54 -6.83 5.69 1.36
N GLY A 55 -6.48 6.91 1.76
CA GLY A 55 -5.83 7.22 3.04
C GLY A 55 -4.37 6.74 3.13
N VAL A 56 -3.78 6.25 2.03
CA VAL A 56 -2.36 5.88 1.97
C VAL A 56 -1.53 7.17 1.84
N PRO A 57 -0.50 7.38 2.68
CA PRO A 57 0.27 8.61 2.63
C PRO A 57 0.98 8.79 1.29
N LEU A 58 0.95 10.02 0.75
CA LEU A 58 1.59 10.37 -0.53
C LEU A 58 3.07 9.99 -0.57
N SER A 59 3.77 10.14 0.57
CA SER A 59 5.16 9.72 0.70
C SER A 59 5.35 8.23 0.42
N SER A 60 4.39 7.37 0.78
CA SER A 60 4.42 5.93 0.49
C SER A 60 4.13 5.63 -0.98
N LEU A 61 3.29 6.42 -1.65
CA LEU A 61 3.00 6.25 -3.09
C LEU A 61 4.12 6.74 -4.00
N MET A 62 4.89 7.73 -3.54
CA MET A 62 6.02 8.28 -4.28
C MET A 62 7.37 7.62 -3.92
N LYS A 63 7.38 6.72 -2.94
CA LYS A 63 8.56 5.95 -2.57
C LYS A 63 8.88 4.91 -3.64
N ASP A 64 10.17 4.72 -3.88
CA ASP A 64 10.64 3.65 -4.76
C ASP A 64 10.48 2.30 -4.06
N GLU A 65 9.33 1.67 -4.27
CA GLU A 65 8.99 0.37 -3.71
C GLU A 65 10.04 -0.70 -4.03
N GLN A 66 10.73 -0.60 -5.18
CA GLN A 66 11.75 -1.58 -5.58
C GLN A 66 12.97 -1.50 -4.67
N THR A 67 13.44 -0.28 -4.40
CA THR A 67 14.58 -0.04 -3.53
C THR A 67 14.26 -0.40 -2.06
N GLU A 68 13.03 -0.15 -1.60
CA GLU A 68 12.59 -0.57 -0.26
C GLU A 68 12.56 -2.09 -0.13
N LEU A 69 12.05 -2.82 -1.13
CA LEU A 69 12.02 -4.28 -1.10
C LEU A 69 13.42 -4.92 -1.10
N LEU A 70 14.41 -4.27 -1.72
CA LEU A 70 15.81 -4.71 -1.72
C LEU A 70 16.48 -4.51 -0.36
N SER A 71 16.04 -3.51 0.41
CA SER A 71 16.59 -3.17 1.73
C SER A 71 15.72 -3.64 2.90
N LEU A 72 14.60 -4.32 2.62
CA LEU A 72 13.58 -4.72 3.59
C LEU A 72 14.15 -5.55 4.75
N GLU A 73 14.92 -6.61 4.48
CA GLU A 73 15.54 -7.43 5.52
C GLU A 73 16.44 -6.62 6.46
N ASN A 74 17.23 -5.68 5.90
CA ASN A 74 18.10 -4.81 6.68
C ASN A 74 17.31 -3.79 7.53
N ASN A 75 16.20 -3.27 7.00
CA ASN A 75 15.34 -2.34 7.73
C ASN A 75 14.60 -3.06 8.87
N LEU A 76 14.09 -4.27 8.63
CA LEU A 76 13.48 -5.10 9.67
C LEU A 76 14.48 -5.51 10.75
N ALA A 77 15.73 -5.82 10.37
CA ALA A 77 16.78 -6.23 11.30
C ALA A 77 17.18 -5.12 12.30
N LYS A 78 16.91 -3.84 12.00
CA LYS A 78 17.10 -2.73 12.95
C LYS A 78 16.19 -2.85 14.17
N ARG A 79 15.02 -3.50 14.01
CA ARG A 79 13.96 -3.59 15.03
C ARG A 79 13.82 -5.02 15.58
N VAL A 80 14.04 -6.04 14.75
CA VAL A 80 13.98 -7.46 15.13
C VAL A 80 15.37 -8.08 15.06
N VAL A 81 16.00 -8.28 16.22
CA VAL A 81 17.39 -8.76 16.31
C VAL A 81 17.45 -10.29 16.38
N GLY A 82 18.38 -10.90 15.62
CA GLY A 82 18.69 -12.33 15.71
C GLY A 82 17.70 -13.26 15.02
N GLN A 83 16.91 -12.74 14.08
CA GLN A 83 15.92 -13.51 13.29
C GLN A 83 16.20 -13.45 11.77
N ASP A 84 17.47 -13.32 11.38
CA ASP A 84 17.88 -13.05 9.99
C ASP A 84 17.28 -14.04 8.98
N ALA A 85 17.24 -15.33 9.32
CA ALA A 85 16.66 -16.36 8.45
C ALA A 85 15.16 -16.15 8.21
N ALA A 86 14.40 -15.76 9.25
CA ALA A 86 12.97 -15.50 9.13
C ALA A 86 12.70 -14.20 8.35
N LEU A 87 13.48 -13.14 8.62
CA LEU A 87 13.37 -11.87 7.92
C LEU A 87 13.70 -12.02 6.42
N ASN A 88 14.75 -12.76 6.09
CA ASN A 88 15.11 -13.08 4.70
C ASN A 88 14.02 -13.87 3.99
N ALA A 89 13.40 -14.86 4.65
CA ALA A 89 12.31 -15.63 4.06
C ALA A 89 11.07 -14.76 3.77
N ILE A 90 10.74 -13.83 4.68
CA ILE A 90 9.64 -12.87 4.49
C ILE A 90 9.95 -11.95 3.29
N ALA A 91 11.14 -11.35 3.28
CA ALA A 91 11.54 -10.43 2.23
C ALA A 91 11.63 -11.11 0.85
N GLN A 92 12.15 -12.34 0.78
CA GLN A 92 12.18 -13.13 -0.46
C GLN A 92 10.77 -13.42 -0.99
N ARG A 93 9.83 -13.80 -0.12
CA ARG A 93 8.44 -14.09 -0.52
C ARG A 93 7.73 -12.85 -1.04
N LEU A 94 7.95 -11.70 -0.40
CA LEU A 94 7.37 -10.41 -0.81
C LEU A 94 7.95 -9.92 -2.13
N ARG A 95 9.27 -10.05 -2.32
CA ARG A 95 9.93 -9.79 -3.62
C ARG A 95 9.33 -10.66 -4.73
N ALA A 96 9.18 -11.96 -4.49
CA ALA A 96 8.57 -12.89 -5.46
C ALA A 96 7.10 -12.55 -5.77
N ALA A 97 6.35 -12.04 -4.79
CA ALA A 97 4.97 -11.60 -5.01
C ALA A 97 4.88 -10.38 -5.92
N LYS A 98 5.87 -9.50 -5.85
CA LYS A 98 5.92 -8.26 -6.62
C LYS A 98 6.44 -8.46 -8.05
N THR A 99 7.28 -9.46 -8.28
CA THR A 99 7.77 -9.80 -9.64
C THR A 99 6.76 -10.61 -10.46
N GLY A 100 5.52 -10.78 -9.99
CA GLY A 100 4.49 -11.57 -10.68
C GLY A 100 4.73 -13.08 -10.66
N LEU A 101 5.66 -13.57 -9.82
CA LEU A 101 5.89 -15.01 -9.62
C LEU A 101 4.82 -15.65 -8.69
N ALA A 102 3.87 -14.86 -8.18
CA ALA A 102 2.79 -15.29 -7.32
C ALA A 102 1.42 -15.04 -7.99
N PRO A 103 0.38 -15.81 -7.64
CA PRO A 103 -0.96 -15.64 -8.21
C PRO A 103 -1.50 -14.21 -7.99
N GLU A 104 -2.00 -13.58 -9.05
CA GLU A 104 -2.46 -12.18 -9.06
C GLU A 104 -3.60 -11.91 -8.05
N ASN A 105 -4.43 -12.92 -7.77
CA ASN A 105 -5.58 -12.81 -6.86
C ASN A 105 -5.29 -13.32 -5.43
N GLY A 106 -4.03 -13.61 -5.11
CA GLY A 106 -3.62 -14.15 -3.81
C GLY A 106 -3.01 -13.12 -2.85
N PRO A 107 -2.93 -13.42 -1.55
CA PRO A 107 -2.12 -12.62 -0.62
C PRO A 107 -0.65 -12.58 -1.07
N GLN A 108 0.02 -11.44 -0.87
CA GLN A 108 1.45 -11.29 -1.23
C GLN A 108 2.34 -12.22 -0.40
N GLY A 109 1.91 -12.57 0.81
CA GLY A 109 2.56 -13.55 1.65
C GLY A 109 1.62 -14.02 2.73
N VAL A 110 1.74 -15.29 3.09
CA VAL A 110 1.09 -15.87 4.27
C VAL A 110 2.23 -16.44 5.10
N PHE A 111 2.35 -15.94 6.33
CA PHE A 111 3.45 -16.26 7.21
C PHE A 111 2.90 -16.79 8.52
N LEU A 112 3.51 -17.85 9.03
CA LEU A 112 3.27 -18.36 10.38
C LEU A 112 4.58 -18.20 11.16
N LEU A 113 4.58 -17.28 12.11
CA LEU A 113 5.75 -17.00 12.95
C LEU A 113 5.65 -17.87 14.21
N VAL A 114 6.58 -18.81 14.38
CA VAL A 114 6.59 -19.77 15.50
C VAL A 114 7.84 -19.55 16.35
N GLY A 115 7.72 -19.66 17.67
CA GLY A 115 8.86 -19.56 18.60
C GLY A 115 8.43 -19.27 20.03
N THR A 116 9.39 -19.17 20.95
CA THR A 116 9.15 -18.86 22.37
C THR A 116 8.63 -17.44 22.58
N SER A 117 7.93 -17.17 23.69
CA SER A 117 7.46 -15.80 23.98
C SER A 117 8.63 -14.82 24.04
N GLY A 118 8.43 -13.60 23.52
CA GLY A 118 9.47 -12.55 23.52
C GLY A 118 10.49 -12.60 22.39
N THR A 119 10.44 -13.56 21.45
CA THR A 119 11.40 -13.64 20.33
C THR A 119 11.16 -12.66 19.17
N GLY A 120 10.22 -11.72 19.32
CA GLY A 120 9.94 -10.72 18.28
C GLY A 120 8.93 -11.14 17.20
N LYS A 121 8.09 -12.16 17.42
CA LYS A 121 7.03 -12.54 16.45
C LYS A 121 6.06 -11.38 16.16
N THR A 122 5.47 -10.81 17.22
CA THR A 122 4.56 -9.66 17.10
C THR A 122 5.32 -8.43 16.59
N GLU A 123 6.56 -8.24 17.03
CA GLU A 123 7.41 -7.14 16.58
C GLU A 123 7.70 -7.20 15.09
N THR A 124 7.90 -8.41 14.54
CA THR A 124 8.12 -8.62 13.10
C THR A 124 6.90 -8.18 12.31
N ALA A 125 5.68 -8.47 12.77
CA ALA A 125 4.46 -8.02 12.12
C ALA A 125 4.30 -6.49 12.17
N LEU A 126 4.61 -5.86 13.31
CA LEU A 126 4.57 -4.41 13.47
C LEU A 126 5.61 -3.70 12.59
N ALA A 127 6.86 -4.18 12.62
CA ALA A 127 7.95 -3.66 11.79
C ALA A 127 7.64 -3.79 10.29
N LEU A 128 7.04 -4.91 9.89
CA LEU A 128 6.61 -5.12 8.51
C LEU A 128 5.49 -4.16 8.09
N ALA A 129 4.55 -3.89 9.00
CA ALA A 129 3.46 -2.95 8.74
C ALA A 129 3.96 -1.51 8.59
N ASP A 130 4.93 -1.14 9.42
CA ASP A 130 5.57 0.18 9.38
C ASP A 130 6.34 0.38 8.07
N GLU A 131 7.19 -0.58 7.72
CA GLU A 131 8.06 -0.49 6.54
C GLU A 131 7.26 -0.52 5.23
N LEU A 132 6.24 -1.38 5.11
CA LEU A 132 5.50 -1.56 3.85
C LEU A 132 4.29 -0.65 3.67
N PHE A 133 3.66 -0.20 4.75
CA PHE A 133 2.38 0.53 4.69
C PHE A 133 2.42 1.89 5.39
N GLY A 134 3.59 2.31 5.88
CA GLY A 134 3.78 3.64 6.45
C GLY A 134 3.16 3.81 7.83
N GLY A 135 3.04 2.73 8.61
CA GLY A 135 2.77 2.82 10.04
C GLY A 135 2.06 1.62 10.66
N GLU A 136 2.14 1.52 11.98
CA GLU A 136 1.44 0.49 12.77
C GLU A 136 -0.09 0.60 12.68
N LYS A 137 -0.62 1.80 12.36
CA LYS A 137 -2.06 2.03 12.13
C LYS A 137 -2.60 1.27 10.91
N SER A 138 -1.70 0.74 10.07
CA SER A 138 -2.03 -0.12 8.94
C SER A 138 -2.27 -1.57 9.33
N LEU A 139 -1.87 -1.95 10.53
CA LEU A 139 -1.95 -3.31 11.01
C LEU A 139 -3.33 -3.58 11.58
N ILE A 140 -4.07 -4.47 10.93
CA ILE A 140 -5.27 -5.06 11.50
C ILE A 140 -4.82 -6.20 12.39
N THR A 141 -4.88 -6.00 13.72
CA THR A 141 -4.54 -7.01 14.72
C THR A 141 -5.80 -7.74 15.16
N ILE A 142 -5.76 -9.06 15.15
CA ILE A 142 -6.86 -9.92 15.63
C ILE A 142 -6.31 -10.75 16.77
N ASN A 143 -6.92 -10.64 17.95
CA ASN A 143 -6.57 -11.45 19.10
C ASN A 143 -7.30 -12.79 19.03
N LEU A 144 -6.62 -13.85 18.57
CA LEU A 144 -7.22 -15.17 18.43
C LEU A 144 -7.69 -15.78 19.77
N SER A 145 -7.19 -15.29 20.91
CA SER A 145 -7.65 -15.73 22.23
C SER A 145 -9.11 -15.38 22.50
N GLU A 146 -9.65 -14.37 21.83
CA GLU A 146 -11.06 -13.95 21.93
C GLU A 146 -11.98 -14.82 21.05
N TYR A 147 -11.41 -15.63 20.15
CA TYR A 147 -12.13 -16.43 19.16
C TYR A 147 -12.06 -17.94 19.41
N GLN A 148 -11.97 -18.35 20.68
CA GLN A 148 -11.88 -19.77 21.06
C GLN A 148 -13.21 -20.52 20.90
N GLU A 149 -14.33 -19.82 20.96
CA GLU A 149 -15.66 -20.43 20.95
C GLU A 149 -16.28 -20.40 19.53
N PRO A 150 -17.00 -21.45 19.11
CA PRO A 150 -17.54 -21.53 17.74
C PRO A 150 -18.45 -20.36 17.35
N HIS A 151 -19.14 -19.77 18.32
CA HIS A 151 -20.07 -18.67 18.09
C HIS A 151 -19.36 -17.31 17.98
N THR A 152 -18.16 -17.14 18.54
CA THR A 152 -17.37 -15.91 18.37
C THR A 152 -16.69 -15.85 17.00
N VAL A 153 -16.34 -17.01 16.41
CA VAL A 153 -15.81 -17.10 15.02
C VAL A 153 -16.78 -16.52 13.98
N SER A 154 -18.09 -16.66 14.21
CA SER A 154 -19.11 -16.08 13.33
C SER A 154 -19.03 -14.54 13.28
N GLN A 155 -18.57 -13.88 14.35
CA GLN A 155 -18.40 -12.42 14.38
C GLN A 155 -17.21 -11.94 13.52
N LEU A 156 -16.24 -12.82 13.23
CA LEU A 156 -15.08 -12.49 12.41
C LEU A 156 -15.47 -12.32 10.93
N LYS A 157 -16.31 -13.23 10.41
CA LYS A 157 -16.80 -13.24 9.01
C LYS A 157 -18.13 -12.49 8.84
N GLY A 158 -18.93 -12.40 9.90
CA GLY A 158 -20.26 -11.81 9.92
C GLY A 158 -21.30 -12.87 10.26
N SER A 159 -22.33 -12.48 11.02
CA SER A 159 -23.43 -13.37 11.41
C SER A 159 -24.14 -13.92 10.16
N PRO A 160 -24.54 -15.20 10.15
CA PRO A 160 -25.35 -15.77 9.07
C PRO A 160 -26.77 -15.15 8.99
N PRO A 161 -27.48 -15.30 7.86
CA PRO A 161 -28.86 -14.81 7.70
C PRO A 161 -29.77 -15.32 8.82
N GLY A 162 -30.48 -14.40 9.49
CA GLY A 162 -31.42 -14.73 10.57
C GLY A 162 -30.87 -14.56 12.01
N TYR A 163 -29.61 -14.16 12.19
CA TYR A 163 -29.03 -13.82 13.48
C TYR A 163 -28.87 -12.30 13.68
N VAL A 164 -28.88 -11.85 14.94
CA VAL A 164 -28.60 -10.43 15.28
C VAL A 164 -27.21 -10.06 14.76
N GLY A 165 -27.12 -8.98 13.97
CA GLY A 165 -25.89 -8.54 13.31
C GLY A 165 -25.71 -8.99 11.85
N TYR A 166 -26.69 -9.71 11.27
CA TYR A 166 -26.71 -9.99 9.83
C TYR A 166 -26.73 -8.69 9.01
N GLY A 167 -25.79 -8.54 8.07
CA GLY A 167 -25.65 -7.34 7.21
C GLY A 167 -24.69 -6.27 7.73
N GLN A 168 -24.18 -6.36 8.97
CA GLN A 168 -23.17 -5.44 9.50
C GLN A 168 -21.73 -5.78 9.07
N GLY A 169 -21.52 -6.92 8.41
CA GLY A 169 -20.20 -7.47 8.09
C GLY A 169 -19.47 -7.95 9.36
N GLY A 170 -18.59 -8.95 9.23
CA GLY A 170 -17.71 -9.36 10.31
C GLY A 170 -16.56 -8.39 10.54
N ILE A 171 -15.94 -8.47 11.72
CA ILE A 171 -14.82 -7.61 12.13
C ILE A 171 -13.70 -7.62 11.08
N LEU A 172 -13.37 -8.79 10.52
CA LEU A 172 -12.35 -8.92 9.49
C LEU A 172 -12.83 -8.39 8.13
N THR A 173 -14.06 -8.72 7.74
CA THR A 173 -14.59 -8.30 6.44
C THR A 173 -14.80 -6.79 6.35
N GLU A 174 -15.21 -6.13 7.43
CA GLU A 174 -15.34 -4.67 7.47
C GLU A 174 -13.99 -3.96 7.59
N ALA A 175 -13.03 -4.53 8.34
CA ALA A 175 -11.68 -3.97 8.41
C ALA A 175 -11.00 -3.98 7.04
N VAL A 176 -11.13 -5.08 6.29
CA VAL A 176 -10.62 -5.19 4.92
C VAL A 176 -11.43 -4.32 3.95
N ARG A 177 -12.76 -4.25 4.06
CA ARG A 177 -13.61 -3.43 3.17
C ARG A 177 -13.34 -1.93 3.31
N LYS A 178 -13.16 -1.44 4.54
CA LYS A 178 -12.85 -0.02 4.80
C LYS A 178 -11.45 0.36 4.35
N ARG A 179 -10.53 -0.61 4.27
CA ARG A 179 -9.11 -0.38 3.97
C ARG A 179 -8.55 -1.51 3.09
N PRO A 180 -8.95 -1.57 1.80
CA PRO A 180 -8.63 -2.69 0.91
C PRO A 180 -7.13 -2.91 0.68
N VAL A 181 -6.30 -1.89 0.93
CA VAL A 181 -4.83 -1.93 0.80
C VAL A 181 -4.09 -2.27 2.09
N GLN A 182 -4.78 -2.38 3.24
CA GLN A 182 -4.16 -2.83 4.50
C GLN A 182 -4.17 -4.35 4.57
N ARG A 183 -2.98 -4.96 4.58
CA ARG A 183 -2.79 -6.41 4.65
C ARG A 183 -2.71 -6.84 6.10
N CYS A 184 -3.69 -7.63 6.55
CA CYS A 184 -3.86 -8.06 7.93
C CYS A 184 -2.66 -8.86 8.47
N ALA A 185 -2.32 -8.69 9.75
CA ALA A 185 -1.48 -9.63 10.49
C ALA A 185 -2.30 -10.24 11.65
N ALA A 186 -2.44 -11.56 11.64
CA ALA A 186 -3.05 -12.29 12.75
C ALA A 186 -2.02 -12.49 13.87
N ARG A 187 -2.45 -12.32 15.12
CA ARG A 187 -1.65 -12.58 16.32
C ARG A 187 -2.10 -13.85 17.01
#